data_AF-M5RIF5-F1
#
_entry.id   AF-M5RIF5-F1
#
_cell.length_a   1.000
_cell.length_b   1.000
_cell.length_c   1.000
_cell.angle_alpha   90.00
_cell.angle_beta   90.00
_cell.angle_gamma   90.00
#
_symmetry.space_group_name_H-M   'P 1'
#
loop_
_entity.id
_entity.type
_entity.pdbx_description
1 polymer ?
#
loop_
_entity_poly.entity_id
_entity_poly.type
_entity_poly.pdbx_seq_one_letter_code
_entity_poly.pdbx_strand_id
1 'polypeptide(L)'
;MKMIRGTAINLLGYVAMAGVVLADDLHSNTAGNSEENVKKFSIAFVNDIHAQLEPHPELYWNNDDAQREMRAGGLSRIKTAFDRLADERPHGILKVDGGDTFQGSGPAAWTEGEVMVRPLNALGFDVAIPGNWSVVYGADRLRTLRDQVNYPMIAANIYDKDSGERTFQPTLVKEMGGVKVGLVGFTDPDVPSRQPPFMSEGLKFSAAKELQPLIDGLREDDEVDVVVLISHIGLHKAVPLTEKLRGVDIHLSADTHERTYDPIVVGDAWVVEAGAFGALVGVMDVSVRDGKVVDRKWELIELRENAYPEDEQIKKIVDEELAPHRERMNREIGHTDIWLERYNVMTSSMDRLIANAVKETADVDVGLSNGYRFSPPTAPGPITEADLWNWLPINLDLKTGIVKGQQFIDYWESEFENVFSFNPDRLYGGWLARPSTNMQVRFDSTAAAGERLRSLTIDGDPVEPDKDYTLAAGSRPGQPESQIHRVKGCRATKTMKETTHDAVREYLAKPEHAGKSEVASEPKSTDAKMTLSESALSESPVQCVVRGDQLRSQFQTFVEERQKARQKHKLKDQSPDTTEN
;
A
#
# COMPACT_ATOMS: atom_id res chain seq x y z
N MET A 1 -32.87 32.97 48.28
CA MET A 1 -34.15 33.69 48.16
C MET A 1 -35.11 32.79 47.38
N LYS A 2 -36.09 32.18 48.08
CA LYS A 2 -37.32 31.48 47.60
C LYS A 2 -37.16 30.30 46.61
N MET A 3 -37.84 29.15 46.73
CA MET A 3 -38.62 28.55 47.82
C MET A 3 -38.87 27.07 47.49
N ILE A 4 -38.69 26.22 48.51
CA ILE A 4 -39.02 24.80 48.69
C ILE A 4 -40.51 24.47 48.45
N ARG A 5 -40.81 23.25 47.95
CA ARG A 5 -41.92 22.30 48.30
C ARG A 5 -41.47 20.92 47.77
N GLY A 6 -41.24 19.83 48.51
CA GLY A 6 -41.95 19.21 49.65
C GLY A 6 -43.18 18.46 49.14
N THR A 7 -43.54 17.20 49.42
CA THR A 7 -43.08 16.07 50.25
C THR A 7 -44.05 14.91 49.92
N ALA A 8 -43.67 13.63 49.96
CA ALA A 8 -44.48 12.55 50.57
C ALA A 8 -43.83 11.16 50.40
N ILE A 9 -43.42 10.61 51.54
CA ILE A 9 -43.04 9.23 51.81
C ILE A 9 -44.33 8.44 52.07
N ASN A 10 -44.40 7.17 51.63
CA ASN A 10 -45.24 6.18 52.28
C ASN A 10 -44.46 4.87 52.48
N LEU A 11 -44.47 4.42 53.73
CA LEU A 11 -43.82 3.25 54.30
C LEU A 11 -44.95 2.28 54.75
N LEU A 12 -44.58 1.02 55.00
CA LEU A 12 -45.35 -0.14 55.50
C LEU A 12 -45.98 -1.04 54.42
N GLY A 13 -45.84 -2.37 54.45
CA GLY A 13 -45.37 -3.19 55.55
C GLY A 13 -45.07 -4.65 55.19
N TYR A 14 -44.32 -5.26 56.10
CA TYR A 14 -44.01 -6.69 56.21
C TYR A 14 -45.27 -7.51 56.52
N VAL A 15 -45.44 -8.65 55.84
CA VAL A 15 -46.08 -9.85 56.40
C VAL A 15 -45.24 -11.06 56.01
N ALA A 16 -44.71 -11.75 57.02
CA ALA A 16 -44.12 -13.07 56.92
C ALA A 16 -45.23 -14.12 57.09
N MET A 17 -45.20 -15.19 56.29
CA MET A 17 -45.85 -16.47 56.60
C MET A 17 -45.02 -17.59 55.98
N ALA A 18 -44.49 -18.44 56.86
CA ALA A 18 -43.78 -19.67 56.54
C ALA A 18 -44.78 -20.77 56.15
N GLY A 19 -44.37 -21.70 55.29
CA GLY A 19 -45.09 -22.98 55.17
C GLY A 19 -44.81 -23.83 53.94
N VAL A 20 -44.02 -24.88 54.17
CA VAL A 20 -44.09 -26.23 53.58
C VAL A 20 -43.36 -26.49 52.26
N VAL A 21 -42.35 -27.36 52.41
CA VAL A 21 -41.64 -28.14 51.41
C VAL A 21 -42.58 -29.17 50.78
N LEU A 22 -42.67 -29.19 49.46
CA LEU A 22 -42.89 -30.40 48.68
C LEU A 22 -41.92 -30.39 47.50
N ALA A 23 -41.07 -31.41 47.46
CA ALA A 23 -40.29 -31.79 46.29
C ALA A 23 -41.20 -32.53 45.31
N ASP A 24 -41.07 -32.23 44.02
CA ASP A 24 -41.17 -33.19 42.92
C ASP A 24 -40.60 -32.53 41.65
N ASP A 25 -39.36 -32.91 41.38
CA ASP A 25 -38.74 -33.31 40.11
C ASP A 25 -39.22 -32.82 38.73
N LEU A 26 -38.17 -32.61 37.90
CA LEU A 26 -38.05 -32.82 36.44
C LEU A 26 -38.26 -31.64 35.47
N HIS A 27 -37.13 -31.29 34.82
CA HIS A 27 -36.94 -30.67 33.50
C HIS A 27 -37.17 -29.16 33.35
N SER A 28 -36.09 -28.38 33.49
CA SER A 28 -35.63 -27.55 32.38
C SER A 28 -34.11 -27.39 32.43
N ASN A 29 -33.46 -27.94 31.41
CA ASN A 29 -32.03 -27.87 31.18
C ASN A 29 -31.75 -26.62 30.34
N THR A 30 -30.59 -26.01 30.60
CA THR A 30 -29.81 -25.19 29.67
C THR A 30 -30.45 -23.91 29.09
N ALA A 31 -30.47 -22.85 29.89
CA ALA A 31 -30.25 -21.49 29.41
C ALA A 31 -29.05 -20.84 30.13
N GLY A 32 -28.00 -21.64 30.35
CA GLY A 32 -26.70 -21.18 30.82
C GLY A 32 -25.68 -21.30 29.69
N ASN A 33 -24.97 -20.20 29.41
CA ASN A 33 -23.68 -20.13 28.73
C ASN A 33 -23.60 -20.23 27.20
N SER A 34 -24.25 -19.32 26.48
CA SER A 34 -23.90 -19.05 25.07
C SER A 34 -22.71 -18.09 24.87
N GLU A 35 -22.29 -17.36 25.91
CA GLU A 35 -21.14 -16.42 25.84
C GLU A 35 -19.82 -17.00 26.34
N GLU A 36 -19.82 -18.02 27.22
CA GLU A 36 -18.57 -18.51 27.87
C GLU A 36 -17.59 -19.28 26.95
N ASN A 37 -17.99 -19.72 25.76
CA ASN A 37 -17.12 -20.48 24.84
C ASN A 37 -16.55 -19.67 23.66
N VAL A 38 -16.64 -18.35 23.68
CA VAL A 38 -16.08 -17.50 22.61
C VAL A 38 -14.64 -17.11 22.97
N LYS A 39 -13.68 -17.65 22.23
CA LYS A 39 -12.27 -17.22 22.29
C LYS A 39 -12.07 -16.02 21.36
N LYS A 40 -11.13 -15.14 21.72
CA LYS A 40 -10.84 -13.93 20.93
C LYS A 40 -9.34 -13.76 20.76
N PHE A 41 -8.96 -13.27 19.59
CA PHE A 41 -7.64 -12.72 19.35
C PHE A 41 -7.77 -11.51 18.42
N SER A 42 -6.74 -10.68 18.37
CA SER A 42 -6.67 -9.56 17.45
C SER A 42 -5.44 -9.66 16.55
N ILE A 43 -5.49 -8.99 15.40
CA ILE A 43 -4.37 -8.83 14.48
C ILE A 43 -4.11 -7.34 14.34
N ALA A 44 -2.87 -6.91 14.52
CA ALA A 44 -2.39 -5.60 14.09
C ALA A 44 -1.56 -5.79 12.82
N PHE A 45 -2.04 -5.25 11.70
CA PHE A 45 -1.46 -5.43 10.38
C PHE A 45 -0.88 -4.10 9.88
N VAL A 46 0.40 -4.13 9.53
CA VAL A 46 1.12 -3.04 8.86
C VAL A 46 1.73 -3.62 7.59
N ASN A 47 1.72 -2.88 6.49
CA ASN A 47 2.34 -3.29 5.23
C ASN A 47 3.00 -2.09 4.55
N ASP A 48 3.90 -2.36 3.62
CA ASP A 48 4.49 -1.36 2.73
C ASP A 48 5.11 -0.18 3.50
N ILE A 49 5.81 -0.46 4.60
CA ILE A 49 6.45 0.56 5.46
C ILE A 49 7.45 1.40 4.65
N HIS A 50 8.04 0.80 3.63
CA HIS A 50 8.99 1.42 2.72
C HIS A 50 10.12 2.20 3.41
N ALA A 51 10.66 1.62 4.48
CA ALA A 51 11.70 2.21 5.30
C ALA A 51 11.44 3.66 5.71
N GLN A 52 10.19 4.06 5.93
CA GLN A 52 9.83 5.35 6.49
C GLN A 52 10.00 5.30 8.02
N LEU A 53 11.23 5.53 8.47
CA LEU A 53 11.60 5.43 9.89
C LEU A 53 10.96 6.52 10.74
N GLU A 54 10.88 7.72 10.18
CA GLU A 54 10.46 8.94 10.84
C GLU A 54 9.08 9.40 10.40
N PRO A 55 8.44 10.30 11.16
CA PRO A 55 7.20 10.92 10.76
C PRO A 55 7.41 11.74 9.49
N HIS A 56 6.48 11.64 8.55
CA HIS A 56 6.56 12.28 7.25
C HIS A 56 5.24 12.99 6.90
N PRO A 57 5.23 13.91 5.92
CA PRO A 57 3.99 14.41 5.37
C PRO A 57 3.17 13.26 4.79
N GLU A 58 1.84 13.33 4.88
CA GLU A 58 0.93 12.28 4.43
C GLU A 58 -0.38 12.88 3.92
N LEU A 59 -1.03 12.17 3.00
CA LEU A 59 -2.32 12.52 2.45
C LEU A 59 -3.34 11.46 2.86
N TYR A 60 -4.30 11.84 3.70
CA TYR A 60 -5.47 11.04 4.07
C TYR A 60 -6.68 11.41 3.21
N TRP A 61 -7.59 10.45 3.02
CA TRP A 61 -8.81 10.64 2.23
C TRP A 61 -10.03 10.27 3.07
N ASN A 62 -10.98 11.20 3.22
CA ASN A 62 -12.21 10.98 3.95
C ASN A 62 -13.39 11.66 3.25
N ASN A 63 -14.41 10.88 2.85
CA ASN A 63 -15.69 11.38 2.35
C ASN A 63 -15.58 12.59 1.41
N ASP A 64 -14.81 12.43 0.32
CA ASP A 64 -14.51 13.42 -0.73
C ASP A 64 -13.50 14.53 -0.39
N ASP A 65 -12.99 14.59 0.84
CA ASP A 65 -11.97 15.57 1.24
C ASP A 65 -10.57 14.96 1.39
N ALA A 66 -9.62 15.64 0.74
CA ALA A 66 -8.19 15.44 0.87
C ALA A 66 -7.68 16.11 2.16
N GLN A 67 -7.15 15.34 3.10
CA GLN A 67 -6.54 15.89 4.32
C GLN A 67 -5.02 15.68 4.28
N ARG A 68 -4.29 16.79 4.29
CA ARG A 68 -2.83 16.76 4.31
C ARG A 68 -2.32 16.97 5.73
N GLU A 69 -1.53 16.02 6.20
CA GLU A 69 -0.86 16.07 7.49
C GLU A 69 0.63 16.31 7.27
N MET A 70 1.23 17.19 8.06
CA MET A 70 2.67 17.46 7.95
C MET A 70 3.51 16.36 8.58
N ARG A 71 2.96 15.66 9.58
CA ARG A 71 3.65 14.64 10.37
C ARG A 71 2.67 13.52 10.69
N ALA A 72 2.87 12.39 10.02
CA ALA A 72 2.15 11.14 10.25
C ALA A 72 3.13 9.97 10.20
N GLY A 73 2.70 8.83 10.74
CA GLY A 73 3.47 7.59 10.71
C GLY A 73 4.81 7.64 11.43
N GLY A 74 5.75 6.84 10.94
CA GLY A 74 7.03 6.57 11.58
C GLY A 74 6.97 5.41 12.58
N LEU A 75 8.08 4.68 12.71
CA LEU A 75 8.15 3.44 13.51
C LEU A 75 7.83 3.69 15.00
N SER A 76 8.19 4.87 15.51
CA SER A 76 7.91 5.28 16.89
C SER A 76 6.40 5.36 17.17
N ARG A 77 5.58 5.81 16.21
CA ARG A 77 4.12 5.85 16.36
C ARG A 77 3.49 4.48 16.20
N ILE A 78 4.02 3.64 15.31
CA ILE A 78 3.57 2.24 15.20
C ILE A 78 3.74 1.53 16.54
N LYS A 79 4.86 1.74 17.24
CA LYS A 79 5.09 1.18 18.57
C LYS A 79 4.04 1.63 19.58
N THR A 80 3.76 2.93 19.64
CA THR A 80 2.70 3.46 20.51
C THR A 80 1.33 2.86 20.18
N ALA A 81 1.02 2.68 18.89
CA ALA A 81 -0.21 2.00 18.49
C ALA A 81 -0.22 0.54 18.97
N PHE A 82 0.83 -0.22 18.72
CA PHE A 82 0.94 -1.62 19.15
C PHE A 82 0.78 -1.80 20.65
N ASP A 83 1.36 -0.91 21.46
CA ASP A 83 1.27 -1.00 22.92
C ASP A 83 -0.14 -0.65 23.42
N ARG A 84 -0.76 0.42 22.88
CA ARG A 84 -2.16 0.74 23.19
C ARG A 84 -3.11 -0.39 22.81
N LEU A 85 -2.93 -0.95 21.61
CA LEU A 85 -3.75 -2.06 21.15
C LEU A 85 -3.58 -3.29 22.03
N ALA A 86 -2.36 -3.58 22.50
CA ALA A 86 -2.10 -4.69 23.43
C ALA A 86 -2.78 -4.47 24.79
N ASP A 87 -2.77 -3.24 25.31
CA ASP A 87 -3.46 -2.88 26.55
C ASP A 87 -4.99 -2.97 26.42
N GLU A 88 -5.55 -2.54 25.28
CA GLU A 88 -6.99 -2.57 24.98
C GLU A 88 -7.50 -3.99 24.67
N ARG A 89 -6.63 -4.89 24.19
CA ARG A 89 -6.96 -6.25 23.73
C ARG A 89 -6.15 -7.30 24.50
N PRO A 90 -6.44 -7.49 25.81
CA PRO A 90 -5.66 -8.39 26.67
C PRO A 90 -5.77 -9.88 26.29
N HIS A 91 -6.70 -10.23 25.40
CA HIS A 91 -6.85 -11.59 24.87
C HIS A 91 -5.76 -12.01 23.87
N GLY A 92 -4.91 -11.08 23.45
CA GLY A 92 -3.73 -11.35 22.61
C GLY A 92 -3.83 -10.70 21.23
N ILE A 93 -2.70 -10.14 20.78
CA ILE A 93 -2.59 -9.42 19.51
C ILE A 93 -1.42 -9.95 18.68
N LEU A 94 -1.71 -10.40 17.46
CA LEU A 94 -0.72 -10.86 16.49
C LEU A 94 -0.28 -9.67 15.64
N LYS A 95 1.01 -9.30 15.70
CA LYS A 95 1.57 -8.16 14.96
C LYS A 95 2.18 -8.65 13.65
N VAL A 96 1.61 -8.25 12.52
CA VAL A 96 1.95 -8.76 11.19
C VAL A 96 2.53 -7.64 10.31
N ASP A 97 3.67 -7.93 9.68
CA ASP A 97 4.23 -7.13 8.60
C ASP A 97 3.93 -7.77 7.22
N GLY A 98 3.20 -7.06 6.37
CA GLY A 98 2.81 -7.48 5.02
C GLY A 98 3.91 -7.41 3.98
N GLY A 99 5.11 -6.95 4.35
CA GLY A 99 6.27 -6.87 3.47
C GLY A 99 6.57 -5.46 2.95
N ASP A 100 7.61 -5.37 2.13
CA ASP A 100 8.17 -4.11 1.61
C ASP A 100 8.66 -3.13 2.68
N THR A 101 9.39 -3.71 3.63
CA THR A 101 9.84 -3.05 4.85
C THR A 101 11.18 -2.35 4.70
N PHE A 102 12.14 -2.98 4.00
CA PHE A 102 13.57 -2.65 4.08
C PHE A 102 14.06 -1.60 3.07
N GLN A 103 13.20 -1.09 2.20
CA GLN A 103 13.58 -0.18 1.11
C GLN A 103 12.60 0.97 1.01
N GLY A 104 13.01 2.11 0.46
CA GLY A 104 12.09 3.20 0.12
C GLY A 104 12.47 4.55 0.69
N SER A 105 13.57 4.59 1.46
CA SER A 105 14.17 5.82 1.95
C SER A 105 15.68 5.88 1.65
N GLY A 106 16.23 7.10 1.72
CA GLY A 106 17.65 7.35 1.52
C GLY A 106 18.56 6.50 2.42
N PRO A 107 18.43 6.58 3.76
CA PRO A 107 19.21 5.76 4.67
C PRO A 107 19.14 4.27 4.34
N ALA A 108 17.95 3.74 4.04
CA ALA A 108 17.79 2.35 3.65
C ALA A 108 18.55 2.02 2.36
N ALA A 109 18.50 2.87 1.34
CA ALA A 109 19.29 2.68 0.13
C ALA A 109 20.80 2.75 0.38
N TRP A 110 21.27 3.61 1.29
CA TRP A 110 22.71 3.79 1.58
C TRP A 110 23.30 2.68 2.44
N THR A 111 22.46 2.00 3.23
CA THR A 111 22.86 0.87 4.09
C THR A 111 22.34 -0.47 3.58
N GLU A 112 21.76 -0.49 2.37
CA GLU A 112 21.11 -1.67 1.78
C GLU A 112 20.13 -2.35 2.77
N GLY A 113 19.29 -1.54 3.44
CA GLY A 113 18.28 -1.98 4.40
C GLY A 113 18.74 -2.15 5.86
N GLU A 114 20.05 -2.12 6.16
CA GLU A 114 20.56 -2.37 7.53
C GLU A 114 19.94 -1.44 8.58
N VAL A 115 19.77 -0.16 8.23
CA VAL A 115 19.25 0.89 9.11
C VAL A 115 17.89 0.53 9.75
N MET A 116 17.13 -0.37 9.12
CA MET A 116 15.82 -0.81 9.61
C MET A 116 15.92 -1.91 10.66
N VAL A 117 17.00 -2.70 10.69
CA VAL A 117 17.10 -3.94 11.48
C VAL A 117 16.87 -3.68 12.97
N ARG A 118 17.61 -2.74 13.56
CA ARG A 118 17.53 -2.47 15.00
C ARG A 118 16.18 -1.85 15.42
N PRO A 119 15.63 -0.84 14.70
CA PRO A 119 14.27 -0.36 14.94
C PRO A 119 13.21 -1.48 14.85
N LEU A 120 13.24 -2.31 13.81
CA LEU A 120 12.26 -3.39 13.62
C LEU A 120 12.33 -4.45 14.72
N ASN A 121 13.54 -4.82 15.14
CA ASN A 121 13.74 -5.76 16.26
C ASN A 121 13.21 -5.23 17.59
N ALA A 122 13.16 -3.92 17.77
CA ALA A 122 12.59 -3.28 18.95
C ALA A 122 11.08 -3.04 18.85
N LEU A 123 10.54 -2.94 17.62
CA LEU A 123 9.12 -2.69 17.36
C LEU A 123 8.23 -3.87 17.78
N GLY A 124 8.72 -5.09 17.55
CA GLY A 124 8.13 -6.33 18.06
C GLY A 124 7.04 -6.93 17.17
N PHE A 125 7.32 -7.10 15.87
CA PHE A 125 6.49 -7.93 14.98
C PHE A 125 6.54 -9.41 15.38
N ASP A 126 5.45 -10.14 15.13
CA ASP A 126 5.36 -11.58 15.36
C ASP A 126 5.72 -12.41 14.14
N VAL A 127 5.49 -11.85 12.96
CA VAL A 127 5.69 -12.48 11.65
C VAL A 127 5.74 -11.41 10.56
N ALA A 128 6.50 -11.69 9.51
CA ALA A 128 6.50 -10.90 8.30
C ALA A 128 6.49 -11.78 7.05
N ILE A 129 6.24 -11.17 5.88
CA ILE A 129 6.53 -11.79 4.58
C ILE A 129 7.47 -10.90 3.77
N PRO A 130 8.30 -11.45 2.88
CA PRO A 130 9.02 -10.63 1.90
C PRO A 130 8.02 -10.07 0.88
N GLY A 131 8.09 -8.76 0.65
CA GLY A 131 7.37 -8.08 -0.42
C GLY A 131 8.12 -8.12 -1.75
N ASN A 132 7.55 -7.51 -2.79
CA ASN A 132 8.13 -7.53 -4.13
C ASN A 132 9.39 -6.68 -4.28
N TRP A 133 9.59 -5.68 -3.42
CA TRP A 133 10.81 -4.87 -3.38
C TRP A 133 11.83 -5.37 -2.35
N SER A 134 11.53 -6.43 -1.61
CA SER A 134 12.48 -7.03 -0.65
C SER A 134 13.75 -7.56 -1.31
N VAL A 135 13.73 -7.78 -2.63
CA VAL A 135 14.89 -8.19 -3.45
C VAL A 135 15.71 -7.02 -3.99
N VAL A 136 15.37 -5.76 -3.72
CA VAL A 136 15.99 -4.59 -4.37
C VAL A 136 17.52 -4.53 -4.20
N TYR A 137 18.04 -5.06 -3.09
CA TYR A 137 19.48 -5.13 -2.79
C TYR A 137 20.11 -6.51 -3.11
N GLY A 138 19.38 -7.39 -3.81
CA GLY A 138 19.85 -8.73 -4.16
C GLY A 138 19.36 -9.83 -3.21
N ALA A 139 19.37 -11.07 -3.71
CA ALA A 139 18.92 -12.25 -2.97
C ALA A 139 19.73 -12.53 -1.69
N ASP A 140 21.05 -12.36 -1.73
CA ASP A 140 21.91 -12.58 -0.57
C ASP A 140 21.66 -11.55 0.53
N ARG A 141 21.40 -10.31 0.14
CA ARG A 141 21.07 -9.26 1.09
C ARG A 141 19.70 -9.51 1.73
N LEU A 142 18.71 -9.95 0.97
CA LEU A 142 17.42 -10.39 1.51
C LEU A 142 17.58 -11.51 2.55
N ARG A 143 18.39 -12.53 2.26
CA ARG A 143 18.68 -13.61 3.22
C ARG A 143 19.37 -13.08 4.49
N THR A 144 20.31 -12.15 4.33
CA THR A 144 21.01 -11.52 5.45
C THR A 144 20.06 -10.73 6.34
N LEU A 145 19.22 -9.86 5.76
CA LEU A 145 18.23 -9.07 6.50
C LEU A 145 17.22 -9.95 7.23
N ARG A 146 16.75 -11.02 6.57
CA ARG A 146 15.90 -12.07 7.19
C ARG A 146 16.54 -12.66 8.43
N ASP A 147 17.85 -12.95 8.39
CA ASP A 147 18.56 -13.59 9.51
C ASP A 147 18.93 -12.60 10.64
N GLN A 148 18.92 -11.30 10.35
CA GLN A 148 19.20 -10.23 11.33
C GLN A 148 17.95 -9.76 12.08
N VAL A 149 16.75 -9.93 11.52
CA VAL A 149 15.51 -9.63 12.24
C VAL A 149 15.16 -10.76 13.23
N ASN A 150 14.55 -10.41 14.35
CA ASN A 150 14.25 -11.32 15.47
C ASN A 150 12.87 -11.97 15.39
N TYR A 151 12.16 -11.80 14.26
CA TYR A 151 10.86 -12.38 13.98
C TYR A 151 10.91 -13.21 12.69
N PRO A 152 10.10 -14.26 12.58
CA PRO A 152 10.10 -15.11 11.39
C PRO A 152 9.55 -14.37 10.17
N MET A 153 10.24 -14.54 9.03
CA MET A 153 9.69 -14.24 7.71
C MET A 153 9.21 -15.55 7.05
N ILE A 154 7.96 -15.57 6.56
CA ILE A 154 7.39 -16.74 5.87
C ILE A 154 7.07 -16.44 4.41
N ALA A 155 7.30 -17.41 3.52
CA ALA A 155 6.93 -17.34 2.11
C ALA A 155 6.80 -18.73 1.49
N ALA A 156 5.60 -19.04 0.99
CA ALA A 156 5.25 -20.31 0.39
C ALA A 156 5.73 -20.48 -1.06
N ASN A 157 6.39 -19.49 -1.65
CA ASN A 157 6.70 -19.56 -3.08
C ASN A 157 8.08 -19.06 -3.49
N ILE A 158 8.97 -18.76 -2.54
CA ILE A 158 10.34 -18.33 -2.85
C ILE A 158 11.32 -19.49 -2.63
N TYR A 159 12.05 -19.83 -3.68
CA TYR A 159 13.01 -20.91 -3.68
C TYR A 159 14.38 -20.42 -4.13
N ASP A 160 15.41 -21.03 -3.57
CA ASP A 160 16.74 -20.97 -4.12
C ASP A 160 16.78 -21.73 -5.46
N LYS A 161 17.33 -21.10 -6.51
CA LYS A 161 17.38 -21.70 -7.85
C LYS A 161 18.31 -22.91 -7.93
N ASP A 162 19.38 -22.92 -7.14
CA ASP A 162 20.45 -23.92 -7.25
C ASP A 162 20.12 -25.15 -6.41
N SER A 163 19.72 -24.95 -5.14
CA SER A 163 19.33 -26.06 -4.27
C SER A 163 17.90 -26.57 -4.52
N GLY A 164 17.02 -25.70 -5.03
CA GLY A 164 15.59 -26.00 -5.15
C GLY A 164 14.85 -25.98 -3.80
N GLU A 165 15.52 -25.61 -2.72
CA GLU A 165 14.93 -25.51 -1.38
C GLU A 165 14.19 -24.17 -1.20
N ARG A 166 13.23 -24.15 -0.28
CA ARG A 166 12.53 -22.92 0.07
C ARG A 166 13.48 -21.96 0.78
N THR A 167 13.49 -20.70 0.37
CA THR A 167 14.29 -19.65 1.03
C THR A 167 13.67 -19.22 2.37
N PHE A 168 12.38 -19.46 2.56
CA PHE A 168 11.63 -19.14 3.76
C PHE A 168 10.76 -20.34 4.17
N GLN A 169 10.40 -20.42 5.45
CA GLN A 169 9.35 -21.35 5.86
C GLN A 169 8.03 -20.93 5.20
N PRO A 170 7.20 -21.87 4.71
CA PRO A 170 5.98 -21.50 3.99
C PRO A 170 4.86 -21.05 4.94
N THR A 171 4.81 -21.65 6.13
CA THR A 171 3.75 -21.48 7.12
C THR A 171 4.31 -21.30 8.53
N LEU A 172 3.47 -20.80 9.43
CA LEU A 172 3.75 -20.68 10.86
C LEU A 172 2.44 -20.87 11.64
N VAL A 173 2.49 -21.59 12.77
CA VAL A 173 1.35 -21.70 13.68
C VAL A 173 1.63 -20.92 14.96
N LYS A 174 0.69 -20.10 15.39
CA LYS A 174 0.75 -19.31 16.63
C LYS A 174 -0.51 -19.58 17.47
N GLU A 175 -0.37 -19.64 18.78
CA GLU A 175 -1.52 -19.70 19.69
C GLU A 175 -1.80 -18.32 20.28
N MET A 176 -3.01 -17.80 20.07
CA MET A 176 -3.42 -16.44 20.47
C MET A 176 -4.75 -16.52 21.22
N GLY A 177 -4.80 -16.14 22.49
CA GLY A 177 -6.07 -16.19 23.26
C GLY A 177 -6.71 -17.58 23.33
N GLY A 178 -5.89 -18.64 23.26
CA GLY A 178 -6.33 -20.04 23.18
C GLY A 178 -6.86 -20.47 21.81
N VAL A 179 -6.69 -19.66 20.77
CA VAL A 179 -7.01 -19.96 19.35
C VAL A 179 -5.73 -20.36 18.63
N LYS A 180 -5.74 -21.47 17.90
CA LYS A 180 -4.62 -21.91 17.05
C LYS A 180 -4.74 -21.25 15.68
N VAL A 181 -3.84 -20.32 15.38
CA VAL A 181 -3.84 -19.52 14.15
C VAL A 181 -2.74 -20.03 13.21
N GLY A 182 -3.15 -20.56 12.06
CA GLY A 182 -2.26 -20.94 10.97
C GLY A 182 -2.00 -19.76 10.03
N LEU A 183 -0.74 -19.48 9.75
CA LEU A 183 -0.28 -18.39 8.91
C LEU A 183 0.38 -18.96 7.67
N VAL A 184 0.08 -18.43 6.49
CA VAL A 184 0.74 -18.78 5.23
C VAL A 184 1.15 -17.51 4.48
N GLY A 185 2.41 -17.43 4.07
CA GLY A 185 2.96 -16.26 3.37
C GLY A 185 3.01 -16.45 1.85
N PHE A 186 2.79 -15.40 1.06
CA PHE A 186 2.87 -15.48 -0.40
C PHE A 186 3.33 -14.17 -1.07
N THR A 187 4.37 -14.21 -1.88
CA THR A 187 4.92 -13.02 -2.56
C THR A 187 4.59 -13.05 -4.05
N ASP A 188 4.45 -11.90 -4.72
CA ASP A 188 4.12 -11.85 -6.15
C ASP A 188 5.06 -12.73 -7.02
N PRO A 189 4.53 -13.75 -7.72
CA PRO A 189 5.31 -14.56 -8.64
C PRO A 189 5.96 -13.76 -9.78
N ASP A 190 5.44 -12.56 -10.08
CA ASP A 190 5.92 -11.74 -11.19
C ASP A 190 7.18 -10.92 -10.84
N VAL A 191 7.69 -10.97 -9.61
CA VAL A 191 8.89 -10.23 -9.15
C VAL A 191 10.05 -10.24 -10.16
N PRO A 192 10.46 -11.38 -10.76
CA PRO A 192 11.58 -11.40 -11.70
C PRO A 192 11.37 -10.60 -12.99
N SER A 193 10.11 -10.31 -13.34
CA SER A 193 9.73 -9.52 -14.51
C SER A 193 9.35 -8.08 -14.14
N ARG A 194 8.74 -7.88 -12.95
CA ARG A 194 8.32 -6.57 -12.43
C ARG A 194 9.51 -5.69 -12.09
N GLN A 195 10.57 -6.27 -11.54
CA GLN A 195 11.81 -5.58 -11.17
C GLN A 195 12.93 -5.83 -12.17
N PRO A 196 14.01 -5.03 -12.16
CA PRO A 196 15.25 -5.38 -12.83
C PRO A 196 15.66 -6.83 -12.48
N PRO A 197 15.85 -7.74 -13.46
CA PRO A 197 16.02 -9.17 -13.19
C PRO A 197 17.16 -9.51 -12.22
N PHE A 198 18.24 -8.73 -12.24
CA PHE A 198 19.43 -8.93 -11.39
C PHE A 198 19.09 -8.87 -9.88
N MET A 199 18.06 -8.13 -9.48
CA MET A 199 17.66 -7.99 -8.08
C MET A 199 17.23 -9.33 -7.46
N SER A 200 16.60 -10.18 -8.26
CA SER A 200 16.11 -11.51 -7.84
C SER A 200 16.92 -12.65 -8.43
N GLU A 201 18.14 -12.38 -8.91
CA GLU A 201 19.03 -13.42 -9.41
C GLU A 201 19.31 -14.45 -8.30
N GLY A 202 19.35 -15.73 -8.67
CA GLY A 202 19.42 -16.85 -7.71
C GLY A 202 18.09 -17.25 -7.05
N LEU A 203 17.00 -16.47 -7.19
CA LEU A 203 15.68 -16.84 -6.65
C LEU A 203 14.70 -17.26 -7.74
N LYS A 204 13.80 -18.19 -7.40
CA LYS A 204 12.66 -18.63 -8.20
C LYS A 204 11.37 -18.41 -7.41
N PHE A 205 10.37 -17.86 -8.09
CA PHE A 205 9.04 -17.63 -7.53
C PHE A 205 8.05 -18.60 -8.17
N SER A 206 7.37 -19.43 -7.37
CA SER A 206 6.35 -20.36 -7.86
C SER A 206 4.95 -19.72 -7.84
N ALA A 207 4.03 -20.30 -8.62
CA ALA A 207 2.65 -19.84 -8.72
C ALA A 207 1.81 -20.25 -7.50
N ALA A 208 0.63 -19.62 -7.35
CA ALA A 208 -0.28 -19.79 -6.21
C ALA A 208 -0.84 -21.21 -5.99
N LYS A 209 -0.62 -22.16 -6.92
CA LYS A 209 -1.01 -23.57 -6.75
C LYS A 209 -0.37 -24.24 -5.53
N GLU A 210 0.72 -23.69 -5.01
CA GLU A 210 1.36 -24.16 -3.77
C GLU A 210 0.51 -23.91 -2.51
N LEU A 211 -0.43 -22.95 -2.56
CA LEU A 211 -1.14 -22.50 -1.36
C LEU A 211 -2.17 -23.51 -0.85
N GLN A 212 -2.98 -24.11 -1.74
CA GLN A 212 -4.07 -24.99 -1.29
C GLN A 212 -3.56 -26.19 -0.47
N PRO A 213 -2.52 -26.94 -0.90
CA PRO A 213 -1.98 -28.02 -0.07
C PRO A 213 -1.45 -27.57 1.29
N LEU A 214 -0.88 -26.37 1.39
CA LEU A 214 -0.39 -25.82 2.66
C LEU A 214 -1.55 -25.44 3.58
N ILE A 215 -2.62 -24.87 3.03
CA ILE A 215 -3.84 -24.53 3.77
C ILE A 215 -4.55 -25.81 4.25
N ASP A 216 -4.64 -26.83 3.39
CA ASP A 216 -5.20 -28.14 3.75
C ASP A 216 -4.38 -28.77 4.89
N GLY A 217 -3.04 -28.77 4.81
CA GLY A 217 -2.17 -29.25 5.89
C GLY A 217 -2.33 -28.48 7.22
N LEU A 218 -2.46 -27.15 7.16
CA LEU A 218 -2.76 -26.36 8.36
C LEU A 218 -4.09 -26.78 9.02
N ARG A 219 -5.11 -27.11 8.22
CA ARG A 219 -6.43 -27.52 8.74
C ARG A 219 -6.48 -28.96 9.21
N GLU A 220 -5.88 -29.86 8.45
CA GLU A 220 -6.01 -31.32 8.64
C GLU A 220 -4.94 -31.88 9.56
N ASP A 221 -3.68 -31.43 9.43
CA ASP A 221 -2.55 -31.96 10.19
C ASP A 221 -2.27 -31.11 11.44
N ASP A 222 -2.27 -29.78 11.27
CA ASP A 222 -2.05 -28.85 12.38
C ASP A 222 -3.35 -28.52 13.14
N GLU A 223 -4.52 -28.92 12.65
CA GLU A 223 -5.81 -28.68 13.31
C GLU A 223 -6.01 -27.20 13.74
N VAL A 224 -5.61 -26.24 12.89
CA VAL A 224 -5.75 -24.81 13.22
C VAL A 224 -7.21 -24.34 13.16
N ASP A 225 -7.59 -23.51 14.13
CA ASP A 225 -8.93 -22.91 14.23
C ASP A 225 -9.15 -21.83 13.17
N VAL A 226 -8.10 -21.07 12.83
CA VAL A 226 -8.15 -19.94 11.89
C VAL A 226 -6.96 -19.99 10.93
N VAL A 227 -7.20 -19.77 9.64
CA VAL A 227 -6.14 -19.61 8.63
C VAL A 227 -6.10 -18.17 8.13
N VAL A 228 -4.93 -17.56 8.28
CA VAL A 228 -4.61 -16.22 7.77
C VAL A 228 -3.62 -16.36 6.61
N LEU A 229 -4.04 -15.95 5.42
CA LEU A 229 -3.15 -15.75 4.28
C LEU A 229 -2.57 -14.34 4.35
N ILE A 230 -1.25 -14.22 4.36
CA ILE A 230 -0.54 -12.94 4.27
C ILE A 230 0.09 -12.91 2.88
N SER A 231 -0.29 -11.96 2.03
CA SER A 231 0.22 -11.90 0.67
C SER A 231 0.69 -10.52 0.26
N HIS A 232 1.65 -10.49 -0.65
CA HIS A 232 2.21 -9.29 -1.24
C HIS A 232 2.07 -9.34 -2.76
N ILE A 233 0.81 -9.33 -3.22
CA ILE A 233 0.41 -9.49 -4.62
C ILE A 233 -0.54 -8.40 -5.11
N GLY A 234 -0.97 -7.53 -4.20
CA GLY A 234 -1.91 -6.47 -4.44
C GLY A 234 -3.37 -6.92 -4.38
N LEU A 235 -4.22 -6.02 -3.91
CA LEU A 235 -5.63 -6.29 -3.64
C LEU A 235 -6.39 -6.86 -4.85
N HIS A 236 -6.06 -6.36 -6.05
CA HIS A 236 -6.64 -6.80 -7.32
C HIS A 236 -6.35 -8.28 -7.67
N LYS A 237 -5.20 -8.83 -7.26
CA LYS A 237 -4.89 -10.27 -7.39
C LYS A 237 -5.35 -11.06 -6.17
N ALA A 238 -5.33 -10.44 -4.99
CA ALA A 238 -5.70 -11.06 -3.72
C ALA A 238 -7.15 -11.53 -3.69
N VAL A 239 -8.10 -10.68 -4.12
CA VAL A 239 -9.53 -11.01 -4.17
C VAL A 239 -9.83 -12.27 -5.02
N PRO A 240 -9.50 -12.32 -6.33
CA PRO A 240 -9.76 -13.51 -7.15
C PRO A 240 -8.91 -14.72 -6.77
N LEU A 241 -7.76 -14.54 -6.10
CA LEU A 241 -7.01 -15.65 -5.53
C LEU A 241 -7.79 -16.29 -4.37
N THR A 242 -8.31 -15.47 -3.43
CA THR A 242 -9.11 -15.96 -2.30
C THR A 242 -10.34 -16.73 -2.76
N GLU A 243 -11.02 -16.28 -3.83
CA GLU A 243 -12.17 -16.99 -4.41
C GLU A 243 -11.85 -18.43 -4.83
N LYS A 244 -10.60 -18.70 -5.21
CA LYS A 244 -10.13 -20.02 -5.70
C LYS A 244 -9.65 -20.93 -4.56
N LEU A 245 -9.40 -20.38 -3.38
CA LEU A 245 -8.87 -21.11 -2.22
C LEU A 245 -10.00 -21.53 -1.28
N ARG A 246 -9.82 -22.68 -0.62
CA ARG A 246 -10.71 -23.16 0.44
C ARG A 246 -9.98 -23.12 1.78
N GLY A 247 -10.71 -22.83 2.85
CA GLY A 247 -10.21 -22.91 4.23
C GLY A 247 -9.49 -21.67 4.75
N VAL A 248 -9.40 -20.58 3.96
CA VAL A 248 -8.90 -19.26 4.39
C VAL A 248 -10.02 -18.47 5.06
N ASP A 249 -9.78 -17.89 6.24
CA ASP A 249 -10.74 -17.01 6.92
C ASP A 249 -10.40 -15.52 6.76
N ILE A 250 -9.11 -15.21 6.65
CA ILE A 250 -8.59 -13.84 6.60
C ILE A 250 -7.47 -13.79 5.56
N HIS A 251 -7.51 -12.77 4.70
CA HIS A 251 -6.45 -12.48 3.75
C HIS A 251 -5.95 -11.04 3.96
N LEU A 252 -4.74 -10.93 4.50
CA LEU A 252 -4.02 -9.67 4.65
C LEU A 252 -3.20 -9.45 3.37
N SER A 253 -3.68 -8.57 2.49
CA SER A 253 -3.05 -8.18 1.22
C SER A 253 -2.13 -6.96 1.42
N ALA A 254 -1.11 -6.84 0.57
CA ALA A 254 -0.14 -5.75 0.46
C ALA A 254 0.36 -5.63 -1.01
N ASP A 255 1.23 -4.65 -1.35
CA ASP A 255 1.80 -4.27 -2.68
C ASP A 255 1.14 -3.05 -3.34
N THR A 256 -0.16 -2.86 -3.14
CA THR A 256 -0.93 -1.87 -3.92
C THR A 256 -1.30 -0.62 -3.13
N HIS A 257 -1.04 -0.64 -1.82
CA HIS A 257 -1.16 0.45 -0.85
C HIS A 257 -2.60 0.94 -0.64
N GLU A 258 -3.59 0.09 -0.93
CA GLU A 258 -4.99 0.44 -0.71
C GLU A 258 -5.29 0.55 0.77
N ARG A 259 -6.14 1.52 1.09
CA ARG A 259 -6.70 1.70 2.41
C ARG A 259 -8.10 1.09 2.41
N THR A 260 -8.22 -0.17 2.82
CA THR A 260 -9.53 -0.81 2.93
C THR A 260 -10.21 -0.36 4.23
N TYR A 261 -11.04 0.67 4.20
CA TYR A 261 -11.79 1.08 5.40
C TYR A 261 -12.89 0.08 5.77
N ASP A 262 -13.49 -0.56 4.75
CA ASP A 262 -14.39 -1.70 4.89
C ASP A 262 -13.72 -2.96 4.30
N PRO A 263 -13.88 -4.13 4.92
CA PRO A 263 -13.33 -5.38 4.39
C PRO A 263 -14.04 -5.83 3.11
N ILE A 264 -13.29 -6.41 2.18
CA ILE A 264 -13.85 -7.07 1.00
C ILE A 264 -14.21 -8.51 1.39
N VAL A 265 -15.49 -8.86 1.32
CA VAL A 265 -15.97 -10.19 1.70
C VAL A 265 -15.93 -11.13 0.49
N VAL A 266 -15.17 -12.22 0.61
CA VAL A 266 -14.97 -13.23 -0.44
C VAL A 266 -15.29 -14.61 0.12
N GLY A 267 -16.50 -15.11 -0.15
CA GLY A 267 -17.00 -16.32 0.51
C GLY A 267 -17.05 -16.11 2.02
N ASP A 268 -16.35 -16.97 2.76
CA ASP A 268 -16.22 -16.86 4.22
C ASP A 268 -15.05 -15.96 4.65
N ALA A 269 -14.17 -15.58 3.73
CA ALA A 269 -12.96 -14.82 4.02
C ALA A 269 -13.17 -13.30 3.97
N TRP A 270 -12.41 -12.56 4.78
CA TRP A 270 -12.25 -11.11 4.63
C TRP A 270 -10.88 -10.80 4.02
N VAL A 271 -10.86 -9.99 2.96
CA VAL A 271 -9.66 -9.48 2.31
C VAL A 271 -9.50 -8.00 2.64
N VAL A 272 -8.35 -7.62 3.16
CA VAL A 272 -8.03 -6.25 3.62
C VAL A 272 -6.60 -5.86 3.26
N GLU A 273 -6.34 -4.54 3.19
CA GLU A 273 -5.02 -3.94 2.99
C GLU A 273 -4.94 -2.65 3.85
N ALA A 274 -3.79 -2.42 4.51
CA ALA A 274 -3.71 -1.38 5.55
C ALA A 274 -3.12 -0.04 5.08
N GLY A 275 -2.91 0.17 3.78
CA GLY A 275 -2.25 1.36 3.26
C GLY A 275 -0.75 1.18 3.15
N ALA A 276 0.06 2.17 3.56
CA ALA A 276 1.52 2.13 3.41
C ALA A 276 2.23 3.11 4.38
N PHE A 277 3.57 3.13 4.27
CA PHE A 277 4.51 4.09 4.87
C PHE A 277 4.55 4.11 6.39
N GLY A 278 3.94 3.11 7.03
CA GLY A 278 3.74 3.13 8.48
C GLY A 278 2.82 4.27 8.93
N ALA A 279 2.01 4.83 8.03
CA ALA A 279 1.05 5.90 8.35
C ALA A 279 -0.29 5.35 8.86
N LEU A 280 -0.51 4.04 8.75
CA LEU A 280 -1.72 3.35 9.17
C LEU A 280 -1.40 2.00 9.83
N VAL A 281 -2.29 1.57 10.73
CA VAL A 281 -2.32 0.21 11.29
C VAL A 281 -3.73 -0.34 11.09
N GLY A 282 -3.85 -1.45 10.38
CA GLY A 282 -5.09 -2.19 10.29
C GLY A 282 -5.27 -3.08 11.51
N VAL A 283 -6.46 -3.06 12.11
CA VAL A 283 -6.76 -3.87 13.30
C VAL A 283 -7.96 -4.75 13.03
N MET A 284 -7.76 -6.07 13.19
CA MET A 284 -8.83 -7.05 13.08
C MET A 284 -9.07 -7.75 14.40
N ASP A 285 -10.26 -7.62 14.97
CA ASP A 285 -10.69 -8.43 16.11
C ASP A 285 -11.45 -9.65 15.60
N VAL A 286 -11.07 -10.84 16.08
CA VAL A 286 -11.62 -12.12 15.62
C VAL A 286 -12.21 -12.87 16.80
N SER A 287 -13.47 -13.30 16.67
CA SER A 287 -14.13 -14.16 17.65
C SER A 287 -14.30 -15.57 17.08
N VAL A 288 -13.88 -16.56 17.86
CA VAL A 288 -13.87 -17.97 17.48
C VAL A 288 -14.70 -18.79 18.47
N ARG A 289 -15.57 -19.65 17.96
CA ARG A 289 -16.36 -20.61 18.76
C ARG A 289 -16.28 -21.97 18.08
N ASP A 290 -16.00 -23.01 18.85
CA ASP A 290 -15.92 -24.40 18.39
C ASP A 290 -15.03 -24.57 17.14
N GLY A 291 -13.88 -23.90 17.13
CA GLY A 291 -12.88 -23.93 16.05
C GLY A 291 -13.29 -23.19 14.77
N LYS A 292 -14.31 -22.33 14.83
CA LYS A 292 -14.79 -21.54 13.68
C LYS A 292 -14.89 -20.06 13.99
N VAL A 293 -14.55 -19.22 13.01
CA VAL A 293 -14.76 -17.77 13.10
C VAL A 293 -16.26 -17.47 13.10
N VAL A 294 -16.75 -16.80 14.14
CA VAL A 294 -18.18 -16.44 14.30
C VAL A 294 -18.43 -14.94 14.22
N ASP A 295 -17.43 -14.10 14.46
CA ASP A 295 -17.50 -12.65 14.31
C ASP A 295 -16.12 -12.08 13.98
N ARG A 296 -16.11 -10.97 13.24
CA ARG A 296 -14.92 -10.20 12.88
C ARG A 296 -15.25 -8.72 12.92
N LYS A 297 -14.29 -7.90 13.34
CA LYS A 297 -14.35 -6.44 13.23
C LYS A 297 -13.05 -5.93 12.65
N TRP A 298 -13.14 -4.93 11.79
CA TRP A 298 -12.00 -4.32 11.12
C TRP A 298 -12.04 -2.81 11.30
N GLU A 299 -10.88 -2.22 11.58
CA GLU A 299 -10.68 -0.78 11.57
C GLU A 299 -9.30 -0.44 10.98
N LEU A 300 -9.21 0.72 10.32
CA LEU A 300 -7.95 1.34 9.95
C LEU A 300 -7.67 2.50 10.88
N ILE A 301 -6.56 2.41 11.60
CA ILE A 301 -6.06 3.47 12.48
C ILE A 301 -5.08 4.33 11.69
N GLU A 302 -5.37 5.61 11.55
CA GLU A 302 -4.45 6.60 10.98
C GLU A 302 -3.49 7.12 12.07
N LEU A 303 -2.18 6.94 11.87
CA LEU A 303 -1.15 7.33 12.82
C LEU A 303 -0.79 8.82 12.73
N ARG A 304 -1.77 9.67 13.01
CA ARG A 304 -1.61 11.13 13.03
C ARG A 304 -0.91 11.60 14.29
N GLU A 305 -0.08 12.64 14.15
CA GLU A 305 0.71 13.19 15.27
C GLU A 305 -0.11 13.62 16.48
N ASN A 306 -1.30 14.18 16.25
CA ASN A 306 -2.18 14.65 17.33
C ASN A 306 -2.83 13.52 18.15
N ALA A 307 -2.93 12.31 17.60
CA ALA A 307 -3.61 11.17 18.23
C ALA A 307 -2.62 10.13 18.75
N TYR A 308 -1.50 9.92 18.04
CA TYR A 308 -0.47 8.95 18.38
C TYR A 308 0.85 9.69 18.61
N PRO A 309 1.29 9.88 19.87
CA PRO A 309 2.62 10.37 20.16
C PRO A 309 3.68 9.34 19.74
N GLU A 310 4.93 9.78 19.65
CA GLU A 310 6.06 8.90 19.37
C GLU A 310 6.48 8.14 20.62
N ASP A 311 6.77 6.84 20.49
CA ASP A 311 7.45 6.07 21.54
C ASP A 311 8.90 6.54 21.70
N GLU A 312 9.29 6.90 22.93
CA GLU A 312 10.61 7.48 23.22
C GLU A 312 11.75 6.50 22.97
N GLN A 313 11.55 5.20 23.23
CA GLN A 313 12.60 4.19 23.06
C GLN A 313 12.87 3.96 21.57
N ILE A 314 11.83 3.75 20.77
CA ILE A 314 11.96 3.55 19.32
C ILE A 314 12.46 4.82 18.65
N LYS A 315 11.95 6.00 19.06
CA LYS A 315 12.46 7.27 18.56
C LYS A 315 13.97 7.41 18.79
N LYS A 316 14.45 7.08 19.99
CA LYS A 316 15.88 7.11 20.30
C LYS A 316 16.69 6.16 19.41
N ILE A 317 16.21 4.94 19.19
CA ILE A 317 16.87 3.97 18.30
C ILE A 317 16.93 4.52 16.87
N VAL A 318 15.83 5.05 16.35
CA VAL A 318 15.78 5.68 15.02
C VAL A 318 16.74 6.87 14.92
N ASP A 319 16.77 7.75 15.92
CA ASP A 319 17.67 8.90 15.94
C ASP A 319 19.15 8.47 15.94
N GLU A 320 19.50 7.40 16.65
CA GLU A 320 20.86 6.83 16.66
C GLU A 320 21.23 6.22 15.31
N GLU A 321 20.34 5.45 14.67
CA GLU A 321 20.57 4.85 13.35
C GLU A 321 20.70 5.92 12.25
N LEU A 322 19.94 7.00 12.36
CA LEU A 322 19.95 8.09 11.37
C LEU A 322 21.05 9.12 11.61
N ALA A 323 21.65 9.18 12.80
CA ALA A 323 22.69 10.16 13.15
C ALA A 323 23.84 10.26 12.12
N PRO A 324 24.42 9.15 11.61
CA PRO A 324 25.49 9.19 10.60
C PRO A 324 25.05 9.74 9.25
N HIS A 325 23.74 9.80 9.01
CA HIS A 325 23.14 10.12 7.73
C HIS A 325 22.52 11.53 7.69
N ARG A 326 22.33 12.18 8.85
CA ARG A 326 21.62 13.47 8.97
C ARG A 326 22.17 14.57 8.08
N GLU A 327 23.50 14.71 7.99
CA GLU A 327 24.11 15.75 7.14
C GLU A 327 23.70 15.57 5.67
N ARG A 328 23.77 14.33 5.16
CA ARG A 328 23.35 14.02 3.80
C ARG A 328 21.85 14.20 3.64
N MET A 329 21.03 13.65 4.54
CA MET A 329 19.58 13.72 4.49
C MET A 329 19.07 15.16 4.41
N ASN A 330 19.59 16.04 5.28
CA ASN A 330 19.10 17.41 5.43
C ASN A 330 19.66 18.38 4.39
N ARG A 331 20.50 17.92 3.46
CA ARG A 331 21.01 18.76 2.39
C ARG A 331 19.86 19.16 1.48
N GLU A 332 19.54 20.45 1.49
CA GLU A 332 18.56 21.04 0.59
C GLU A 332 19.08 21.05 -0.86
N ILE A 333 18.22 20.61 -1.79
CA ILE A 333 18.48 20.52 -3.23
C ILE A 333 17.51 21.36 -4.07
N GLY A 334 16.48 21.94 -3.45
CA GLY A 334 15.49 22.78 -4.11
C GLY A 334 14.39 23.21 -3.15
N HIS A 335 13.33 23.82 -3.67
CA HIS A 335 12.16 24.24 -2.89
C HIS A 335 10.87 24.09 -3.73
N THR A 336 9.72 23.88 -3.07
CA THR A 336 8.40 23.79 -3.70
C THR A 336 7.34 24.56 -2.93
N ASP A 337 6.45 25.28 -3.62
CA ASP A 337 5.27 25.94 -3.05
C ASP A 337 4.04 25.03 -3.00
N ILE A 338 4.12 23.88 -3.69
CA ILE A 338 3.01 22.93 -3.81
C ILE A 338 3.38 21.59 -3.17
N TRP A 339 2.35 20.79 -2.90
CA TRP A 339 2.51 19.40 -2.51
C TRP A 339 2.98 18.56 -3.69
N LEU A 340 4.08 17.85 -3.50
CA LEU A 340 4.59 16.84 -4.42
C LEU A 340 4.14 15.48 -3.92
N GLU A 341 3.14 14.89 -4.58
CA GLU A 341 2.46 13.68 -4.10
C GLU A 341 2.18 12.71 -5.27
N ARG A 342 2.18 11.40 -5.02
CA ARG A 342 1.97 10.34 -6.05
C ARG A 342 0.55 9.76 -6.09
N TYR A 343 -0.35 10.09 -5.14
CA TYR A 343 -1.66 9.45 -4.87
C TYR A 343 -2.75 9.63 -5.97
N ASN A 344 -2.39 9.40 -7.22
CA ASN A 344 -3.30 9.44 -8.35
C ASN A 344 -2.79 8.52 -9.46
N VAL A 345 -3.71 7.70 -9.97
CA VAL A 345 -3.42 6.60 -10.91
C VAL A 345 -2.92 7.11 -12.28
N MET A 346 -3.30 8.32 -12.70
CA MET A 346 -3.04 8.82 -14.07
C MET A 346 -1.93 9.87 -14.13
N THR A 347 -1.83 10.73 -13.13
CA THR A 347 -0.94 11.90 -13.14
C THR A 347 -0.59 12.26 -11.70
N SER A 348 0.56 12.89 -11.47
CA SER A 348 0.96 13.29 -10.12
C SER A 348 1.87 14.52 -10.18
N SER A 349 1.83 15.39 -9.17
CA SER A 349 2.69 16.59 -9.16
C SER A 349 4.17 16.22 -9.10
N MET A 350 4.52 15.20 -8.32
CA MET A 350 5.88 14.69 -8.18
C MET A 350 6.42 14.10 -9.49
N ASP A 351 5.67 13.23 -10.16
CA ASP A 351 6.16 12.58 -11.37
C ASP A 351 6.26 13.54 -12.56
N ARG A 352 5.45 14.60 -12.58
CA ARG A 352 5.57 15.65 -13.60
C ARG A 352 6.90 16.39 -13.49
N LEU A 353 7.33 16.70 -12.26
CA LEU A 353 8.66 17.25 -11.99
C LEU A 353 9.73 16.27 -12.47
N ILE A 354 9.67 15.00 -12.05
CA ILE A 354 10.66 13.98 -12.42
C ILE A 354 10.74 13.80 -13.94
N ALA A 355 9.60 13.67 -14.62
CA ALA A 355 9.57 13.46 -16.07
C ALA A 355 10.07 14.68 -16.85
N ASN A 356 9.77 15.91 -16.40
CA ASN A 356 10.33 17.13 -16.96
C ASN A 356 11.85 17.20 -16.75
N ALA A 357 12.33 16.87 -15.54
CA ALA A 357 13.75 16.84 -15.21
C ALA A 357 14.52 15.87 -16.11
N VAL A 358 13.98 14.65 -16.30
CA VAL A 358 14.53 13.65 -17.21
C VAL A 358 14.55 14.15 -18.65
N LYS A 359 13.45 14.73 -19.14
CA LYS A 359 13.36 15.30 -20.50
C LYS A 359 14.45 16.34 -20.74
N GLU A 360 14.58 17.28 -19.83
CA GLU A 360 15.45 18.44 -19.97
C GLU A 360 16.93 18.07 -19.85
N THR A 361 17.27 17.20 -18.91
CA THR A 361 18.65 16.73 -18.71
C THR A 361 19.13 15.91 -19.91
N ALA A 362 18.24 15.09 -20.48
CA ALA A 362 18.55 14.25 -21.63
C ALA A 362 18.47 14.97 -22.98
N ASP A 363 17.92 16.20 -23.02
CA ASP A 363 17.65 16.97 -24.24
C ASP A 363 16.87 16.15 -25.30
N VAL A 364 15.69 15.67 -24.89
CA VAL A 364 14.80 14.83 -25.72
C VAL A 364 13.39 15.42 -25.85
N ASP A 365 12.60 14.90 -26.78
CA ASP A 365 11.20 15.31 -26.99
C ASP A 365 10.32 14.92 -25.80
N VAL A 366 10.54 13.74 -25.19
CA VAL A 366 9.69 13.19 -24.12
C VAL A 366 10.52 12.56 -23.00
N GLY A 367 10.27 12.96 -21.75
CA GLY A 367 10.76 12.27 -20.56
C GLY A 367 9.68 11.37 -19.98
N LEU A 368 10.06 10.23 -19.40
CA LEU A 368 9.13 9.31 -18.71
C LEU A 368 9.60 9.02 -17.27
N SER A 369 8.66 9.09 -16.33
CA SER A 369 8.79 8.55 -14.97
C SER A 369 7.90 7.30 -14.80
N ASN A 370 8.35 6.34 -14.01
CA ASN A 370 7.53 5.19 -13.63
C ASN A 370 6.42 5.64 -12.66
N GLY A 371 5.21 5.12 -12.83
CA GLY A 371 4.10 5.28 -11.89
C GLY A 371 4.24 4.40 -10.65
N TYR A 372 5.35 4.56 -9.90
CA TYR A 372 5.54 3.86 -8.63
C TYR A 372 4.51 4.30 -7.58
N ARG A 373 4.19 3.39 -6.65
CA ARG A 373 3.26 3.65 -5.53
C ARG A 373 3.94 4.00 -4.22
N PHE A 374 5.24 3.73 -4.09
CA PHE A 374 6.03 4.14 -2.94
C PHE A 374 6.42 5.63 -3.04
N SER A 375 6.90 6.18 -1.93
CA SER A 375 7.15 7.60 -1.63
C SER A 375 5.96 8.28 -0.94
N PRO A 376 6.12 8.66 0.34
CA PRO A 376 5.27 9.67 0.94
C PRO A 376 5.29 11.01 0.17
N PRO A 377 4.29 11.88 0.37
CA PRO A 377 4.31 13.25 -0.12
C PRO A 377 5.49 14.07 0.42
N THR A 378 5.95 15.03 -0.37
CA THR A 378 6.76 16.15 0.11
C THR A 378 5.90 17.40 0.17
N ALA A 379 5.83 18.00 1.37
CA ALA A 379 5.06 19.21 1.63
C ALA A 379 5.73 20.46 1.01
N PRO A 380 4.98 21.57 0.85
CA PRO A 380 5.56 22.87 0.52
C PRO A 380 6.69 23.24 1.48
N GLY A 381 7.80 23.73 0.92
CA GLY A 381 9.03 24.01 1.66
C GLY A 381 10.29 23.50 0.96
N PRO A 382 11.40 23.36 1.70
CA PRO A 382 12.66 22.85 1.16
C PRO A 382 12.52 21.39 0.72
N ILE A 383 13.05 21.08 -0.46
CA ILE A 383 13.25 19.72 -0.95
C ILE A 383 14.67 19.31 -0.56
N THR A 384 14.79 18.16 0.09
CA THR A 384 16.07 17.64 0.59
C THR A 384 16.55 16.42 -0.21
N GLU A 385 17.79 16.00 0.03
CA GLU A 385 18.28 14.71 -0.46
C GLU A 385 17.42 13.55 0.08
N ALA A 386 16.95 13.60 1.33
CA ALA A 386 16.07 12.55 1.84
C ALA A 386 14.77 12.45 1.01
N ASP A 387 14.17 13.59 0.64
CA ASP A 387 12.99 13.61 -0.25
C ASP A 387 13.31 12.95 -1.59
N LEU A 388 14.41 13.34 -2.25
CA LEU A 388 14.80 12.76 -3.54
C LEU A 388 14.96 11.24 -3.48
N TRP A 389 15.59 10.73 -2.42
CA TRP A 389 15.74 9.29 -2.23
C TRP A 389 14.44 8.59 -1.82
N ASN A 390 13.47 9.29 -1.20
CA ASN A 390 12.13 8.74 -1.00
C ASN A 390 11.37 8.63 -2.34
N TRP A 391 11.52 9.63 -3.21
CA TRP A 391 10.84 9.67 -4.52
C TRP A 391 11.38 8.62 -5.49
N LEU A 392 12.69 8.39 -5.43
CA LEU A 392 13.48 7.55 -6.32
C LEU A 392 14.51 6.77 -5.48
N PRO A 393 14.12 5.73 -4.73
CA PRO A 393 15.02 4.98 -3.85
C PRO A 393 16.04 4.13 -4.62
N ILE A 394 15.93 4.11 -5.95
CA ILE A 394 16.86 3.48 -6.87
C ILE A 394 17.36 4.56 -7.82
N ASN A 395 18.64 4.87 -7.73
CA ASN A 395 19.27 5.85 -8.61
C ASN A 395 19.66 5.18 -9.93
N LEU A 396 18.91 5.44 -10.99
CA LEU A 396 19.07 4.80 -12.29
C LEU A 396 19.77 5.74 -13.27
N ASP A 397 20.75 5.23 -14.02
CA ASP A 397 21.31 5.95 -15.17
C ASP A 397 20.19 6.33 -16.15
N LEU A 398 20.24 7.52 -16.76
CA LEU A 398 19.31 7.84 -17.82
C LEU A 398 19.63 7.04 -19.09
N LYS A 399 18.59 6.62 -19.80
CA LYS A 399 18.70 5.97 -21.11
C LYS A 399 17.84 6.70 -22.12
N THR A 400 18.44 7.04 -23.25
CA THR A 400 17.79 7.77 -24.36
C THR A 400 17.70 6.90 -25.61
N GLY A 401 16.81 7.27 -26.53
CA GLY A 401 16.69 6.60 -27.82
C GLY A 401 15.62 7.22 -28.72
N ILE A 402 15.53 6.69 -29.94
CA ILE A 402 14.60 7.14 -30.98
C ILE A 402 13.44 6.14 -31.12
N VAL A 403 12.22 6.64 -31.22
CA VAL A 403 11.00 5.85 -31.48
C VAL A 403 10.17 6.46 -32.59
N LYS A 404 9.41 5.63 -33.28
CA LYS A 404 8.33 6.07 -34.17
C LYS A 404 7.12 6.52 -33.36
N GLY A 405 6.35 7.46 -33.89
CA GLY A 405 5.06 7.84 -33.28
C GLY A 405 4.12 6.65 -33.10
N GLN A 406 4.13 5.67 -34.01
CA GLN A 406 3.36 4.44 -33.87
C GLN A 406 3.76 3.64 -32.62
N GLN A 407 5.05 3.61 -32.28
CA GLN A 407 5.52 2.94 -31.07
C GLN A 407 5.01 3.62 -29.80
N PHE A 408 4.85 4.94 -29.79
CA PHE A 408 4.20 5.63 -28.67
C PHE A 408 2.71 5.33 -28.57
N ILE A 409 2.01 5.26 -29.72
CA ILE A 409 0.59 4.89 -29.76
C ILE A 409 0.40 3.47 -29.18
N ASP A 410 1.17 2.50 -29.66
CA ASP A 410 1.12 1.12 -29.19
C ASP A 410 1.50 1.00 -27.71
N TYR A 411 2.52 1.77 -27.29
CA TYR A 411 2.95 1.85 -25.90
C TYR A 411 1.80 2.32 -25.00
N TRP A 412 1.14 3.43 -25.32
CA TRP A 412 0.06 3.96 -24.50
C TRP A 412 -1.14 3.00 -24.43
N GLU A 413 -1.52 2.36 -25.53
CA GLU A 413 -2.56 1.32 -25.51
C GLU A 413 -2.19 0.16 -24.59
N SER A 414 -0.92 -0.30 -24.63
CA SER A 414 -0.43 -1.33 -23.72
C SER A 414 -0.42 -0.87 -22.26
N GLU A 415 -0.06 0.38 -21.98
CA GLU A 415 -0.06 0.93 -20.63
C GLU A 415 -1.47 1.06 -20.06
N PHE A 416 -2.45 1.41 -20.89
CA PHE A 416 -3.84 1.42 -20.44
C PHE A 416 -4.34 0.01 -20.11
N GLU A 417 -3.94 -1.01 -20.87
CA GLU A 417 -4.27 -2.39 -20.49
C GLU A 417 -3.57 -2.83 -19.19
N ASN A 418 -2.32 -2.41 -18.95
CA ASN A 418 -1.64 -2.71 -17.70
C ASN A 418 -2.35 -2.15 -16.45
N VAL A 419 -3.14 -1.08 -16.59
CA VAL A 419 -3.73 -0.36 -15.43
C VAL A 419 -5.26 -0.46 -15.37
N PHE A 420 -5.94 -0.55 -16.51
CA PHE A 420 -7.39 -0.45 -16.61
C PHE A 420 -8.04 -1.69 -17.24
N SER A 421 -7.32 -2.80 -17.39
CA SER A 421 -7.94 -4.03 -17.90
C SER A 421 -9.12 -4.46 -17.05
N PHE A 422 -10.19 -4.91 -17.69
CA PHE A 422 -11.32 -5.54 -16.99
C PHE A 422 -10.99 -6.93 -16.46
N ASN A 423 -9.85 -7.51 -16.87
CA ASN A 423 -9.33 -8.74 -16.31
C ASN A 423 -8.24 -8.40 -15.28
N PRO A 424 -8.47 -8.63 -13.97
CA PRO A 424 -7.49 -8.37 -12.92
C PRO A 424 -6.14 -9.07 -13.13
N ASP A 425 -6.13 -10.25 -13.74
CA ASP A 425 -4.90 -11.02 -14.01
C ASP A 425 -3.98 -10.34 -15.04
N ARG A 426 -4.49 -9.34 -15.78
CA ARG A 426 -3.71 -8.55 -16.75
C ARG A 426 -3.16 -7.25 -16.17
N LEU A 427 -3.58 -6.88 -14.96
CA LEU A 427 -3.06 -5.68 -14.32
C LEU A 427 -1.60 -5.89 -13.93
N TYR A 428 -0.77 -4.90 -14.23
CA TYR A 428 0.68 -5.02 -14.13
C TYR A 428 1.35 -3.67 -13.91
N GLY A 429 2.46 -3.66 -13.17
CA GLY A 429 3.44 -2.58 -13.25
C GLY A 429 3.08 -1.27 -12.54
N GLY A 430 2.09 -1.27 -11.65
CA GLY A 430 1.78 -0.15 -10.77
C GLY A 430 0.66 0.75 -11.31
N TRP A 431 0.86 2.06 -11.19
CA TRP A 431 0.03 3.05 -11.86
C TRP A 431 0.56 3.34 -13.27
N LEU A 432 -0.17 4.15 -14.05
CA LEU A 432 0.26 4.52 -15.40
C LEU A 432 1.68 5.12 -15.38
N ALA A 433 2.42 4.95 -16.47
CA ALA A 433 3.62 5.76 -16.66
C ALA A 433 3.29 7.26 -16.73
N ARG A 434 4.27 8.10 -16.43
CA ARG A 434 4.09 9.55 -16.27
C ARG A 434 4.98 10.28 -17.27
N PRO A 435 4.40 10.89 -18.30
CA PRO A 435 5.20 11.59 -19.30
C PRO A 435 5.50 13.01 -18.84
N SER A 436 6.52 13.61 -19.47
CA SER A 436 6.80 15.04 -19.36
C SER A 436 5.58 15.85 -19.79
N THR A 437 5.45 17.04 -19.20
CA THR A 437 4.24 17.88 -19.30
C THR A 437 3.88 18.34 -20.71
N ASN A 438 4.81 18.26 -21.66
CA ASN A 438 4.56 18.60 -23.06
C ASN A 438 3.88 17.49 -23.87
N MET A 439 3.87 16.24 -23.38
CA MET A 439 3.10 15.16 -23.98
C MET A 439 1.72 15.11 -23.34
N GLN A 440 0.66 15.29 -24.14
CA GLN A 440 -0.72 15.17 -23.67
C GLN A 440 -1.37 13.90 -24.23
N VAL A 441 -1.93 13.11 -23.33
CA VAL A 441 -2.56 11.82 -23.58
C VAL A 441 -4.01 11.88 -23.12
N ARG A 442 -4.95 11.66 -24.03
CA ARG A 442 -6.37 11.53 -23.71
C ARG A 442 -6.82 10.13 -24.03
N PHE A 443 -7.49 9.47 -23.09
CA PHE A 443 -7.90 8.08 -23.24
C PHE A 443 -9.27 7.82 -22.62
N ASP A 444 -9.91 6.71 -22.97
CA ASP A 444 -11.18 6.26 -22.44
C ASP A 444 -10.96 4.94 -21.69
N SER A 445 -11.01 4.99 -20.36
CA SER A 445 -10.79 3.82 -19.50
C SER A 445 -11.88 2.76 -19.63
N THR A 446 -12.98 3.05 -20.32
CA THR A 446 -14.12 2.15 -20.49
C THR A 446 -14.19 1.52 -21.88
N ALA A 447 -13.31 1.94 -22.80
CA ALA A 447 -13.19 1.35 -24.13
C ALA A 447 -12.53 -0.04 -24.09
N ALA A 448 -12.69 -0.78 -25.19
CA ALA A 448 -12.04 -2.08 -25.36
C ALA A 448 -10.51 -1.93 -25.44
N ALA A 449 -9.80 -3.02 -25.13
CA ALA A 449 -8.36 -3.11 -25.27
C ALA A 449 -7.89 -2.74 -26.69
N GLY A 450 -6.94 -1.81 -26.80
CA GLY A 450 -6.44 -1.31 -28.08
C GLY A 450 -7.29 -0.21 -28.73
N GLU A 451 -8.37 0.23 -28.07
CA GLU A 451 -9.23 1.32 -28.54
C GLU A 451 -9.38 2.44 -27.48
N ARG A 452 -8.49 2.49 -26.48
CA ARG A 452 -8.61 3.41 -25.35
C ARG A 452 -8.04 4.77 -25.68
N LEU A 453 -6.95 4.86 -26.44
CA LEU A 453 -6.32 6.11 -26.82
C LEU A 453 -7.26 6.93 -27.71
N ARG A 454 -7.48 8.20 -27.33
CA ARG A 454 -8.31 9.15 -28.08
C ARG A 454 -7.47 10.21 -28.78
N SER A 455 -6.45 10.72 -28.11
CA SER A 455 -5.48 11.62 -28.71
C SER A 455 -4.14 11.54 -28.00
N LEU A 456 -3.07 11.70 -28.76
CA LEU A 456 -1.71 11.82 -28.27
C LEU A 456 -1.05 13.00 -28.98
N THR A 457 -0.53 13.95 -28.21
CA THR A 457 0.16 15.14 -28.73
C THR A 457 1.49 15.34 -28.02
N ILE A 458 2.46 15.95 -28.71
CA ILE A 458 3.75 16.38 -28.17
C ILE A 458 3.94 17.83 -28.59
N ASP A 459 4.19 18.72 -27.63
CA ASP A 459 4.32 20.17 -27.85
C ASP A 459 3.07 20.80 -28.52
N GLY A 460 1.90 20.17 -28.30
CA GLY A 460 0.61 20.57 -28.89
C GLY A 460 0.32 19.98 -30.27
N ASP A 461 1.31 19.38 -30.93
CA ASP A 461 1.13 18.76 -32.25
C ASP A 461 0.72 17.28 -32.10
N PRO A 462 -0.24 16.78 -32.90
CA PRO A 462 -0.59 15.36 -32.93
C PRO A 462 0.61 14.48 -33.25
N VAL A 463 0.74 13.36 -32.54
CA VAL A 463 1.79 12.38 -32.82
C VAL A 463 1.54 11.69 -34.16
N GLU A 464 2.41 11.98 -35.13
CA GLU A 464 2.42 11.32 -36.45
C GLU A 464 3.08 9.92 -36.37
N PRO A 465 2.40 8.85 -36.85
CA PRO A 465 2.90 7.46 -36.72
C PRO A 465 4.31 7.22 -37.27
N ASP A 466 4.63 7.81 -38.43
CA ASP A 466 5.89 7.57 -39.13
C ASP A 466 7.02 8.54 -38.75
N LYS A 467 6.72 9.57 -37.95
CA LYS A 467 7.70 10.55 -37.48
C LYS A 467 8.57 9.93 -36.37
N ASP A 468 9.85 10.30 -36.37
CA ASP A 468 10.78 9.94 -35.30
C ASP A 468 10.68 10.95 -34.16
N TYR A 469 10.69 10.44 -32.94
CA TYR A 469 10.75 11.18 -31.69
C TYR A 469 11.86 10.60 -30.82
N THR A 470 12.40 11.42 -29.94
CA THR A 470 13.38 11.03 -28.93
C THR A 470 12.72 10.91 -27.56
N LEU A 471 13.13 9.93 -26.76
CA LEU A 471 12.71 9.84 -25.37
C LEU A 471 13.86 9.52 -24.43
N ALA A 472 13.61 9.77 -23.14
CA ALA A 472 14.48 9.39 -22.03
C ALA A 472 13.69 8.85 -20.83
N ALA A 473 14.28 7.91 -20.11
CA ALA A 473 13.78 7.41 -18.83
C ALA A 473 14.94 6.83 -18.01
N GLY A 474 14.69 6.48 -16.75
CA GLY A 474 15.62 5.66 -15.97
C GLY A 474 15.85 4.28 -16.62
N SER A 475 17.11 3.91 -16.80
CA SER A 475 17.56 2.63 -17.34
C SER A 475 17.21 1.51 -16.38
N ARG A 476 16.73 0.37 -16.90
CA ARG A 476 16.45 -0.83 -16.09
C ARG A 476 17.45 -1.92 -16.48
N PRO A 477 18.52 -2.13 -15.70
CA PRO A 477 19.51 -3.17 -16.01
C PRO A 477 18.86 -4.55 -16.16
N GLY A 478 19.30 -5.31 -17.17
CA GLY A 478 18.74 -6.62 -17.51
C GLY A 478 17.56 -6.59 -18.48
N GLN A 479 17.02 -5.41 -18.84
CA GLN A 479 16.08 -5.30 -19.97
C GLN A 479 16.80 -5.31 -21.33
N PRO A 480 16.10 -5.66 -22.43
CA PRO A 480 16.66 -5.56 -23.77
C PRO A 480 17.26 -4.18 -24.09
N GLU A 481 18.35 -4.15 -24.85
CA GLU A 481 19.03 -2.90 -25.21
C GLU A 481 18.08 -1.93 -25.94
N SER A 482 17.21 -2.43 -26.81
CA SER A 482 16.20 -1.66 -27.53
C SER A 482 14.96 -1.30 -26.70
N GLN A 483 14.99 -1.44 -25.37
CA GLN A 483 13.90 -1.07 -24.49
C GLN A 483 14.31 0.10 -23.59
N ILE A 484 13.46 1.12 -23.52
CA ILE A 484 13.57 2.24 -22.58
C ILE A 484 12.27 2.23 -21.78
N HIS A 485 12.36 2.14 -20.45
CA HIS A 485 11.20 1.96 -19.59
C HIS A 485 10.38 0.71 -19.99
N ARG A 486 9.21 0.92 -20.62
CA ARG A 486 8.33 -0.13 -21.18
C ARG A 486 8.09 0.07 -22.68
N VAL A 487 8.75 1.05 -23.30
CA VAL A 487 8.71 1.32 -24.73
C VAL A 487 9.71 0.39 -25.43
N LYS A 488 9.21 -0.50 -26.30
CA LYS A 488 9.99 -1.55 -26.96
C LYS A 488 10.43 -1.12 -28.36
N GLY A 489 11.55 -1.66 -28.83
CA GLY A 489 12.03 -1.45 -30.20
C GLY A 489 12.61 -0.06 -30.45
N CYS A 490 13.07 0.63 -29.40
CA CYS A 490 13.80 1.88 -29.51
C CYS A 490 15.08 1.68 -30.33
N ARG A 491 15.40 2.65 -31.19
CA ARG A 491 16.62 2.68 -32.00
C ARG A 491 17.61 3.69 -31.44
N ALA A 492 18.88 3.57 -31.83
CA ALA A 492 19.95 4.48 -31.44
C ALA A 492 19.99 4.73 -29.92
N THR A 493 19.78 3.67 -29.14
CA THR A 493 19.70 3.77 -27.69
C THR A 493 21.07 4.06 -27.09
N LYS A 494 21.12 4.94 -26.08
CA LYS A 494 22.33 5.31 -25.36
C LYS A 494 22.06 5.44 -23.87
N THR A 495 22.93 4.87 -23.04
CA THR A 495 22.95 5.15 -21.60
C THR A 495 23.82 6.40 -21.35
N MET A 496 23.29 7.34 -20.58
CA MET A 496 23.95 8.57 -20.18
C MET A 496 24.74 8.37 -18.89
N LYS A 497 25.61 9.33 -18.55
CA LYS A 497 26.33 9.31 -17.26
C LYS A 497 25.45 9.85 -16.15
N GLU A 498 24.58 10.79 -16.50
CA GLU A 498 23.60 11.42 -15.65
C GLU A 498 22.56 10.39 -15.21
N THR A 499 22.20 10.47 -13.94
CA THR A 499 21.19 9.60 -13.32
C THR A 499 19.85 10.31 -13.16
N THR A 500 18.81 9.57 -12.77
CA THR A 500 17.52 10.16 -12.43
C THR A 500 17.63 11.14 -11.26
N HIS A 501 18.55 10.91 -10.32
CA HIS A 501 18.83 11.88 -9.24
C HIS A 501 19.54 13.12 -9.74
N ASP A 502 20.53 12.97 -10.62
CA ASP A 502 21.24 14.13 -11.19
C ASP A 502 20.27 15.00 -11.98
N ALA A 503 19.38 14.38 -12.77
CA ALA A 503 18.35 15.09 -13.51
C ALA A 503 17.47 15.96 -12.61
N VAL A 504 16.98 15.41 -11.49
CA VAL A 504 16.14 16.17 -10.55
C VAL A 504 16.93 17.29 -9.88
N ARG A 505 18.17 17.02 -9.43
CA ARG A 505 19.03 18.06 -8.81
C ARG A 505 19.31 19.21 -9.78
N GLU A 506 19.67 18.89 -11.02
CA GLU A 506 19.97 19.89 -12.06
C GLU A 506 18.72 20.68 -12.42
N TYR A 507 17.57 20.03 -12.53
CA TYR A 507 16.29 20.69 -12.80
C TYR A 507 15.90 21.67 -11.68
N LEU A 508 16.03 21.26 -10.43
CA LEU A 508 15.73 22.12 -9.26
C LEU A 508 16.72 23.28 -9.10
N ALA A 509 17.94 23.16 -9.62
CA ALA A 509 18.96 24.20 -9.55
C ALA A 509 18.82 25.31 -10.60
N LYS A 510 17.85 25.22 -11.52
CA LYS A 510 17.68 26.19 -12.62
C LYS A 510 16.73 27.34 -12.27
N PRO A 511 17.14 28.61 -12.50
CA PRO A 511 16.31 29.78 -12.15
C PRO A 511 14.96 29.82 -12.86
N GLU A 512 14.86 29.33 -14.09
CA GLU A 512 13.60 29.33 -14.86
C GLU A 512 12.49 28.47 -14.23
N HIS A 513 12.86 27.46 -13.43
CA HIS A 513 11.92 26.59 -12.71
C HIS A 513 11.59 27.12 -11.32
N ALA A 514 12.25 28.21 -10.90
CA ALA A 514 11.86 29.01 -9.75
C ALA A 514 10.60 29.84 -10.09
N GLY A 515 9.43 29.33 -9.69
CA GLY A 515 8.26 30.12 -9.33
C GLY A 515 8.62 31.48 -8.72
N LYS A 516 7.95 32.51 -9.23
CA LYS A 516 8.08 33.88 -8.73
C LYS A 516 7.44 33.94 -7.34
N SER A 517 8.24 33.95 -6.29
CA SER A 517 7.75 34.27 -4.94
C SER A 517 7.23 35.71 -4.95
N GLU A 518 5.92 35.91 -4.83
CA GLU A 518 5.30 37.24 -4.65
C GLU A 518 5.39 37.75 -3.20
N VAL A 519 6.27 37.20 -2.36
CA VAL A 519 6.49 37.71 -1.00
C VAL A 519 7.95 38.09 -0.80
N ALA A 520 8.34 39.21 -1.39
CA ALA A 520 9.58 39.90 -1.04
C ALA A 520 9.30 41.37 -0.70
N SER A 521 8.92 41.64 0.55
CA SER A 521 9.25 42.92 1.17
C SER A 521 10.60 42.79 1.88
N GLU A 522 11.59 43.41 1.25
CA GLU A 522 12.97 43.71 1.69
C GLU A 522 14.08 42.63 1.53
N PRO A 523 15.21 42.95 0.86
CA PRO A 523 16.26 42.00 0.55
C PRO A 523 17.38 42.04 1.59
N LYS A 524 17.53 40.99 2.41
CA LYS A 524 18.79 40.72 3.13
C LYS A 524 19.04 39.22 3.27
N SER A 525 19.36 38.57 2.16
CA SER A 525 20.12 37.31 2.14
C SER A 525 20.60 37.05 0.72
N THR A 526 21.89 36.75 0.55
CA THR A 526 22.49 36.31 -0.71
C THR A 526 22.22 34.84 -1.03
N ASP A 527 21.37 34.15 -0.27
CA ASP A 527 20.96 32.76 -0.49
C ASP A 527 19.57 32.69 -1.14
N ALA A 528 19.41 33.26 -2.34
CA ALA A 528 18.18 33.13 -3.11
C ALA A 528 18.08 31.69 -3.66
N LYS A 529 17.44 30.80 -2.90
CA LYS A 529 17.11 29.43 -3.33
C LYS A 529 15.80 29.42 -4.11
N MET A 530 15.75 28.55 -5.12
CA MET A 530 14.76 28.52 -6.21
C MET A 530 13.53 27.68 -5.85
N THR A 531 12.32 28.15 -6.19
CA THR A 531 11.03 27.68 -5.64
C THR A 531 10.07 27.18 -6.72
N LEU A 532 9.58 25.94 -6.75
CA LEU A 532 8.59 25.50 -7.77
C LEU A 532 7.16 26.02 -7.49
N SER A 533 6.45 26.53 -8.51
CA SER A 533 5.04 27.01 -8.37
C SER A 533 4.03 26.18 -9.19
N GLU A 534 2.74 26.25 -8.83
CA GLU A 534 1.65 25.58 -9.56
C GLU A 534 1.61 25.98 -11.05
N SER A 535 1.92 27.23 -11.38
CA SER A 535 1.99 27.72 -12.76
C SER A 535 3.09 27.08 -13.62
N ALA A 536 4.14 26.52 -12.97
CA ALA A 536 5.20 25.76 -13.65
C ALA A 536 4.74 24.34 -14.02
N LEU A 537 3.62 23.87 -13.45
CA LEU A 537 2.99 22.62 -13.80
C LEU A 537 1.70 22.90 -14.60
N SER A 538 1.77 22.76 -15.93
CA SER A 538 0.66 22.83 -16.92
C SER A 538 -0.64 22.07 -16.56
N GLU A 539 -1.62 21.99 -17.48
CA GLU A 539 -2.67 20.96 -17.39
C GLU A 539 -2.08 19.55 -17.22
N SER A 540 -2.87 18.64 -16.61
CA SER A 540 -2.45 17.25 -16.45
C SER A 540 -2.08 16.63 -17.80
N PRO A 541 -0.89 16.03 -17.95
CA PRO A 541 -0.48 15.42 -19.21
C PRO A 541 -1.29 14.17 -19.57
N VAL A 542 -2.01 13.56 -18.62
CA VAL A 542 -2.88 12.41 -18.88
C VAL A 542 -4.30 12.71 -18.40
N GLN A 543 -5.29 12.50 -19.28
CA GLN A 543 -6.70 12.78 -19.02
C GLN A 543 -7.59 11.62 -19.46
N CYS A 544 -8.43 11.12 -18.54
CA CYS A 544 -9.48 10.17 -18.89
C CYS A 544 -10.73 10.92 -19.39
N VAL A 545 -11.14 10.65 -20.62
CA VAL A 545 -12.26 11.26 -21.33
C VAL A 545 -13.32 10.20 -21.64
N VAL A 546 -13.99 9.72 -20.60
CA VAL A 546 -15.09 8.75 -20.75
C VAL A 546 -16.28 9.42 -21.42
N ARG A 547 -16.92 8.74 -22.38
CA ARG A 547 -18.13 9.26 -23.01
C ARG A 547 -19.28 9.36 -22.00
N GLY A 548 -20.02 10.47 -22.02
CA GLY A 548 -21.06 10.76 -21.02
C GLY A 548 -22.30 9.84 -21.09
N ASP A 549 -22.55 9.18 -22.21
CA ASP A 549 -23.53 8.09 -22.35
C ASP A 549 -23.09 6.82 -21.60
N GLN A 550 -21.81 6.47 -21.66
CA GLN A 550 -21.25 5.30 -20.99
C GLN A 550 -21.19 5.48 -19.46
N LEU A 551 -20.81 6.67 -18.97
CA LEU A 551 -20.92 7.03 -17.55
C LEU A 551 -22.37 6.93 -17.04
N ARG A 552 -23.34 7.40 -17.83
CA ARG A 552 -24.77 7.27 -17.49
C ARG A 552 -25.23 5.82 -17.43
N SER A 553 -24.79 4.99 -18.38
CA SER A 553 -25.11 3.56 -18.39
C SER A 553 -24.49 2.85 -17.19
N GLN A 554 -23.21 3.09 -16.87
CA GLN A 554 -22.56 2.50 -15.70
C GLN A 554 -23.21 2.96 -14.39
N PHE A 555 -23.56 4.24 -14.29
CA PHE A 555 -24.30 4.77 -13.15
C PHE A 555 -25.68 4.14 -13.01
N GLN A 556 -26.41 3.95 -14.12
CA GLN A 556 -27.70 3.24 -14.11
C GLN A 556 -27.54 1.78 -13.69
N THR A 557 -26.55 1.05 -14.23
CA THR A 557 -26.24 -0.32 -13.81
C THR A 557 -25.91 -0.40 -12.32
N PHE A 558 -25.06 0.51 -11.82
CA PHE A 558 -24.75 0.59 -10.39
C PHE A 558 -25.99 0.85 -9.53
N VAL A 559 -26.87 1.76 -9.95
CA VAL A 559 -28.14 2.04 -9.26
C VAL A 559 -29.04 0.80 -9.27
N GLU A 560 -29.15 0.10 -10.39
CA GLU A 560 -29.94 -1.13 -10.52
C GLU A 560 -29.40 -2.25 -9.65
N GLU A 561 -28.08 -2.44 -9.61
CA GLU A 561 -27.42 -3.42 -8.75
C GLU A 561 -27.64 -3.12 -7.27
N ARG A 562 -27.50 -1.85 -6.85
CA ARG A 562 -27.80 -1.41 -5.48
C ARG A 562 -29.28 -1.59 -5.14
N GLN A 563 -30.20 -1.34 -6.08
CA GLN A 563 -31.62 -1.59 -5.90
C GLN A 563 -31.93 -3.08 -5.76
N LYS A 564 -31.34 -3.94 -6.59
CA LYS A 564 -31.44 -5.40 -6.50
C LYS A 564 -30.88 -5.92 -5.19
N ALA A 565 -29.72 -5.42 -4.75
CA ALA A 565 -29.13 -5.77 -3.46
C ALA A 565 -30.04 -5.38 -2.29
N ARG A 566 -30.61 -4.16 -2.31
CA ARG A 566 -31.58 -3.70 -1.30
C ARG A 566 -32.87 -4.52 -1.30
N GLN A 567 -33.38 -4.91 -2.47
CA GLN A 567 -34.57 -5.77 -2.57
C GLN A 567 -34.29 -7.18 -2.05
N LYS A 568 -33.12 -7.76 -2.37
CA LYS A 568 -32.69 -9.07 -1.85
C LYS A 568 -32.53 -9.04 -0.33
N HIS A 569 -32.10 -7.92 0.23
CA HIS A 569 -32.00 -7.73 1.68
C HIS A 569 -33.39 -7.62 2.33
N LYS A 570 -34.34 -6.88 1.73
CA LYS A 570 -35.73 -6.79 2.21
C LYS A 570 -36.50 -8.10 2.12
N LEU A 571 -36.22 -8.92 1.10
CA LEU A 571 -36.85 -10.24 0.95
C LEU A 571 -36.31 -11.26 1.97
N LYS A 572 -35.06 -11.12 2.43
CA LYS A 572 -34.52 -11.91 3.55
C LYS A 572 -35.17 -11.55 4.89
N ASP A 573 -35.49 -10.28 5.12
CA ASP A 573 -36.18 -9.82 6.35
C ASP A 573 -37.69 -10.11 6.35
N GLN A 574 -38.27 -10.50 5.21
CA GLN A 574 -39.71 -10.77 5.07
C GLN A 574 -40.04 -12.25 4.93
N SER A 575 -39.07 -13.16 5.03
CA SER A 575 -39.39 -14.59 5.08
C SER A 575 -39.99 -14.91 6.47
N PRO A 576 -41.28 -15.25 6.57
CA PRO A 576 -41.84 -15.69 7.83
C PRO A 576 -41.18 -17.01 8.19
N ASP A 577 -40.79 -17.14 9.46
CA ASP A 577 -40.42 -18.40 10.08
C ASP A 577 -41.61 -19.35 9.97
N THR A 578 -41.64 -20.17 8.91
CA THR A 578 -42.61 -21.27 8.80
C THR A 578 -42.04 -22.47 9.55
N THR A 579 -42.02 -22.37 10.87
CA THR A 579 -42.24 -23.52 11.73
C THR A 579 -43.73 -23.83 11.71
N GLU A 580 -44.15 -24.90 11.05
CA GLU A 580 -45.37 -25.62 11.45
C GLU A 580 -45.34 -27.09 11.00
N ASN A 581 -45.38 -27.94 12.03
CA ASN A 581 -45.58 -29.40 12.13
C ASN A 581 -44.43 -30.36 11.78
#